data_AF-A0A847AU40-F1
#
_entry.id   AF-A0A847AU40-F1
#
_cell.length_a   1.000
_cell.length_b   1.000
_cell.length_c   1.000
_cell.angle_alpha   90.00
_cell.angle_beta   90.00
_cell.angle_gamma   90.00
#
_symmetry.space_group_name_H-M   'P 1'
#
loop_
_entity.id
_entity.type
_entity.pdbx_description
1 polymer ?
#
loop_
_entity_poly.entity_id
_entity_poly.type
_entity_poly.pdbx_seq_one_letter_code
_entity_poly.pdbx_strand_id
1 'polypeptide(L)'
;MDSTIVGVICVIAFTIAKVPYAPLMGTLIGFFNIIPYFGPIIGSVPVILVSFFIDPPKALTALIIIIIIQQIDGNFLDPKIVGENVGVSLFWIITSVTVGGNLFGIPGMILGVPVVVLIKTIIEESIEMRLLEKGKENIEKQNLRK
;
A
#
# COMPACT_ATOMS: atom_id res chain seq x y z
N MET A 1 8.98 -2.99 7.00
CA MET A 1 8.71 -4.36 7.49
C MET A 1 7.92 -5.12 6.44
N ASP A 2 6.79 -4.57 6.00
CA ASP A 2 5.97 -5.15 4.94
C ASP A 2 6.74 -5.43 3.62
N SER A 3 7.45 -4.44 3.07
CA SER A 3 8.24 -4.62 1.83
C SER A 3 9.30 -5.74 1.94
N THR A 4 9.84 -5.99 3.14
CA THR A 4 10.76 -7.10 3.39
C THR A 4 10.03 -8.45 3.37
N ILE A 5 8.85 -8.53 3.96
CA ILE A 5 8.01 -9.73 3.97
C ILE A 5 7.62 -10.09 2.52
N VAL A 6 7.13 -9.12 1.75
CA VAL A 6 6.78 -9.31 0.34
C VAL A 6 7.98 -9.77 -0.47
N GLY A 7 9.15 -9.14 -0.29
CA GLY A 7 10.38 -9.56 -0.96
C GLY A 7 10.75 -11.02 -0.68
N VAL A 8 10.68 -11.45 0.59
CA VAL A 8 10.95 -12.85 0.98
C VAL A 8 9.94 -13.81 0.37
N ILE A 9 8.64 -13.47 0.41
CA ILE A 9 7.58 -14.27 -0.20
C ILE A 9 7.81 -14.41 -1.71
N CYS A 10 8.17 -13.33 -2.41
CA CYS A 10 8.51 -13.37 -3.83
C CYS A 10 9.72 -14.28 -4.10
N VAL A 11 10.80 -14.18 -3.31
CA VAL A 11 11.97 -15.06 -3.47
C VAL A 11 11.56 -16.53 -3.35
N ILE A 12 10.78 -16.87 -2.34
CA ILE A 12 10.31 -18.25 -2.11
C ILE A 12 9.42 -18.71 -3.27
N ALA A 13 8.42 -17.91 -3.66
CA ALA A 13 7.48 -18.25 -4.72
C ALA A 13 8.18 -18.43 -6.08
N PHE A 14 9.08 -17.51 -6.44
CA PHE A 14 9.88 -17.61 -7.66
C PHE A 14 10.83 -18.81 -7.64
N THR A 15 11.40 -19.15 -6.48
CA THR A 15 12.27 -20.33 -6.33
C THR A 15 11.49 -21.63 -6.56
N ILE A 16 10.32 -21.76 -5.93
CA ILE A 16 9.42 -22.92 -6.10
C ILE A 16 9.00 -23.05 -7.57
N ALA A 17 8.65 -21.93 -8.20
CA ALA A 17 8.24 -21.88 -9.60
C ALA A 17 9.42 -21.99 -10.59
N LYS A 18 10.66 -22.09 -10.12
CA LYS A 18 11.89 -22.13 -10.93
C LYS A 18 11.98 -20.97 -11.92
N VAL A 19 11.63 -19.76 -11.48
CA VAL A 19 11.83 -18.52 -12.26
C VAL A 19 13.33 -18.18 -12.25
N PRO A 20 13.92 -17.80 -13.40
CA PRO A 20 15.34 -17.46 -13.45
C PRO A 20 15.67 -16.29 -12.50
N TYR A 21 16.83 -16.38 -11.85
CA TYR A 21 17.31 -15.35 -10.91
C TYR A 21 16.33 -15.04 -9.76
N ALA A 22 15.56 -16.04 -9.29
CA ALA A 22 14.53 -15.88 -8.25
C ALA A 22 14.95 -15.01 -7.03
N PRO A 23 16.15 -15.16 -6.43
CA PRO A 23 16.57 -14.31 -5.33
C PRO A 23 16.67 -12.82 -5.73
N LEU A 24 17.28 -12.53 -6.88
CA LEU A 24 17.40 -11.17 -7.41
C LEU A 24 16.02 -10.57 -7.71
N MET A 25 15.15 -11.35 -8.36
CA MET A 25 13.81 -10.90 -8.74
C MET A 25 12.94 -10.60 -7.52
N GLY A 26 12.95 -11.46 -6.51
CA GLY A 26 12.20 -11.21 -5.27
C GLY A 26 12.75 -10.03 -4.48
N THR A 27 14.06 -9.85 -4.42
CA THR A 27 14.67 -8.66 -3.79
C THR A 27 14.31 -7.38 -4.53
N LEU A 28 14.27 -7.38 -5.88
CA LEU A 28 13.83 -6.22 -6.65
C LEU A 28 12.38 -5.84 -6.33
N ILE A 29 11.46 -6.81 -6.32
CA ILE A 29 10.06 -6.56 -5.95
C ILE A 29 9.98 -5.95 -4.54
N GLY A 30 10.63 -6.57 -3.56
CA GLY A 30 10.64 -6.07 -2.18
C GLY A 30 11.27 -4.68 -2.03
N PHE A 31 12.32 -4.37 -2.79
CA PHE A 31 12.96 -3.06 -2.79
C PHE A 31 12.02 -1.97 -3.34
N PHE A 32 11.38 -2.23 -4.49
CA PHE A 32 10.47 -1.25 -5.06
C PHE A 32 9.19 -1.12 -4.23
N ASN A 33 8.72 -2.19 -3.55
CA ASN A 33 7.54 -2.16 -2.67
C ASN A 33 7.67 -1.24 -1.43
N ILE A 34 8.77 -0.48 -1.31
CA ILE A 34 8.87 0.64 -0.37
C ILE A 34 7.98 1.81 -0.80
N ILE A 35 7.74 1.98 -2.11
CA ILE A 35 6.87 3.03 -2.66
C ILE A 35 5.44 2.48 -2.76
N PRO A 36 4.47 3.02 -2.01
CA PRO A 36 3.09 2.51 -2.02
C PRO A 36 2.47 2.54 -3.42
N TYR A 37 1.82 1.44 -3.81
CA TYR A 37 1.15 1.18 -5.11
C TYR A 37 2.02 1.24 -6.38
N PHE A 38 2.98 2.17 -6.46
CA PHE A 38 3.88 2.29 -7.61
C PHE A 38 5.04 1.29 -7.55
N GLY A 39 5.50 0.96 -6.35
CA GLY A 39 6.58 0.02 -6.11
C GLY A 39 6.41 -1.32 -6.83
N PRO A 40 5.32 -2.05 -6.57
CA PRO A 40 5.03 -3.32 -7.25
C PRO A 40 4.97 -3.20 -8.76
N ILE A 41 4.37 -2.13 -9.27
CA ILE A 41 4.23 -1.89 -10.71
C ILE A 41 5.63 -1.70 -11.31
N ILE A 42 6.42 -0.76 -10.77
CA ILE A 42 7.76 -0.45 -11.25
C ILE A 42 8.69 -1.66 -11.11
N GLY A 43 8.62 -2.37 -9.99
CA GLY A 43 9.44 -3.55 -9.72
C GLY A 43 9.08 -4.76 -10.58
N SER A 44 7.82 -4.89 -11.01
CA SER A 44 7.40 -5.98 -11.89
C SER A 44 8.01 -5.87 -13.29
N VAL A 45 8.21 -4.65 -13.80
CA VAL A 45 8.73 -4.40 -15.15
C VAL A 45 10.08 -5.08 -15.40
N PRO A 46 11.16 -4.82 -14.61
CA PRO A 46 12.44 -5.48 -14.83
C PRO A 46 12.35 -7.00 -14.62
N VAL A 47 11.52 -7.46 -13.69
CA VAL A 47 11.36 -8.90 -13.41
C VAL A 47 10.77 -9.63 -14.63
N ILE A 48 9.68 -9.08 -15.19
CA ILE A 48 9.01 -9.64 -16.35
C ILE A 48 9.93 -9.55 -17.58
N LEU A 49 10.56 -8.39 -17.78
CA LEU A 49 11.44 -8.16 -18.94
C LEU A 49 12.61 -9.13 -18.96
N VAL A 50 13.33 -9.25 -17.84
CA VAL A 50 14.48 -10.16 -17.73
C VAL A 50 14.03 -11.61 -17.87
N SER A 51 12.94 -12.00 -17.21
CA SER A 51 12.39 -13.35 -17.34
C SER A 51 11.98 -13.66 -18.79
N PHE A 52 11.44 -12.68 -19.52
CA PHE A 52 11.01 -12.85 -20.92
C PHE A 52 12.18 -13.14 -21.85
N PHE A 53 13.31 -12.45 -21.67
CA PHE A 53 14.50 -12.67 -22.50
C PHE A 53 15.23 -13.98 -22.19
N ILE A 54 15.09 -14.53 -20.98
CA ILE A 54 15.77 -15.76 -20.58
C ILE A 54 14.90 -16.99 -20.89
N ASP A 55 13.64 -16.96 -20.45
CA ASP A 55 12.69 -18.06 -20.55
C ASP A 55 11.26 -17.46 -20.65
N PRO A 56 10.76 -17.18 -21.87
CA PRO A 56 9.48 -16.50 -22.07
C PRO A 56 8.28 -17.14 -21.33
N PRO A 57 8.13 -18.48 -21.30
CA PRO A 57 7.14 -19.14 -20.44
C PRO A 57 7.24 -18.77 -18.94
N LYS A 58 8.46 -18.60 -18.42
CA LYS A 58 8.68 -18.19 -17.02
C LYS A 58 8.33 -16.73 -16.78
N ALA A 59 8.40 -15.87 -17.79
CA ALA A 59 7.92 -14.49 -17.67
C ALA A 59 6.42 -14.44 -17.37
N LEU A 60 5.63 -15.27 -18.05
CA LEU A 60 4.19 -15.38 -17.79
C LEU A 60 3.94 -15.94 -16.39
N THR A 61 4.72 -16.95 -15.98
CA THR A 61 4.64 -17.52 -14.63
C THR A 61 4.98 -16.48 -13.56
N ALA A 62 6.04 -15.69 -13.77
CA ALA A 62 6.45 -14.61 -12.88
C ALA A 62 5.37 -13.52 -12.77
N LEU A 63 4.77 -13.11 -13.89
CA LEU A 63 3.65 -12.16 -13.91
C LEU A 63 2.48 -12.66 -13.06
N ILE A 64 2.06 -13.91 -13.24
CA ILE A 64 0.97 -14.51 -12.47
C ILE A 64 1.30 -14.53 -10.98
N ILE A 65 2.52 -14.94 -10.61
CA ILE A 65 2.97 -14.95 -9.22
C ILE A 65 2.96 -13.55 -8.62
N ILE A 66 3.46 -12.54 -9.35
CA ILE A 66 3.45 -11.14 -8.89
C ILE A 66 2.02 -10.70 -8.64
N ILE A 67 1.09 -10.93 -9.58
CA ILE A 67 -0.31 -10.55 -9.41
C ILE A 67 -0.90 -11.22 -8.16
N ILE A 68 -0.69 -12.53 -7.98
CA ILE A 68 -1.21 -13.25 -6.80
C ILE A 68 -0.64 -12.66 -5.51
N ILE A 69 0.68 -12.44 -5.46
CA ILE A 69 1.33 -11.90 -4.27
C ILE A 69 0.82 -10.48 -3.98
N GLN A 70 0.67 -9.62 -4.99
CA GLN A 70 0.15 -8.26 -4.78
C GLN A 70 -1.31 -8.24 -4.33
N GLN A 71 -2.12 -9.22 -4.77
CA GLN A 71 -3.48 -9.37 -4.24
C GLN A 71 -3.47 -9.81 -2.77
N ILE A 72 -2.54 -10.69 -2.38
CA ILE A 72 -2.38 -11.10 -0.98
C ILE A 72 -1.86 -9.93 -0.15
N ASP A 73 -0.93 -9.15 -0.70
CA ASP A 73 -0.31 -7.99 -0.09
C ASP A 73 -1.39 -6.96 0.30
N GLY A 74 -2.11 -6.44 -0.70
CA GLY A 74 -3.09 -5.37 -0.50
C GLY A 74 -4.36 -5.79 0.24
N ASN A 75 -4.77 -7.06 0.15
CA ASN A 75 -6.03 -7.51 0.76
C ASN A 75 -5.86 -8.24 2.10
N PHE A 76 -4.67 -8.79 2.40
CA PHE A 76 -4.46 -9.60 3.60
C PHE A 76 -3.28 -9.15 4.46
N LEU A 77 -2.13 -8.81 3.88
CA LEU A 77 -0.96 -8.36 4.66
C LEU A 77 -1.18 -6.94 5.16
N ASP A 78 -1.59 -6.03 4.28
CA ASP A 78 -1.83 -4.64 4.60
C ASP A 78 -2.75 -4.49 5.84
N PRO A 79 -4.00 -5.00 5.85
CA PRO A 79 -4.88 -4.88 7.01
C PRO A 79 -4.31 -5.47 8.31
N LYS A 80 -3.51 -6.54 8.22
CA LYS A 80 -2.89 -7.20 9.37
C LYS A 80 -1.70 -6.43 9.93
N ILE A 81 -0.96 -5.71 9.09
CA ILE A 81 0.26 -4.98 9.47
C ILE A 81 -0.08 -3.56 9.92
N VAL A 82 -0.93 -2.84 9.18
CA VAL A 82 -1.30 -1.44 9.47
C VAL A 82 -2.60 -1.30 10.28
N GLY A 83 -3.36 -2.38 10.49
CA GLY A 83 -4.65 -2.35 11.19
C GLY A 83 -5.80 -1.87 10.29
N GLU A 84 -7.01 -2.36 10.55
CA GLU A 84 -8.17 -2.26 9.65
C GLU A 84 -8.72 -0.83 9.37
N ASN A 85 -8.13 0.25 9.90
CA ASN A 85 -8.87 1.50 10.09
C ASN A 85 -8.22 2.79 9.55
N VAL A 86 -7.41 2.73 8.50
CA VAL A 86 -6.91 4.00 7.93
C VAL A 86 -7.95 4.68 7.03
N GLY A 87 -8.86 3.90 6.42
CA GLY A 87 -10.02 4.40 5.66
C GLY A 87 -9.66 5.40 4.55
N VAL A 88 -8.39 5.45 4.12
CA VAL A 88 -7.91 6.36 3.09
C VAL A 88 -8.21 5.72 1.74
N SER A 89 -9.01 6.41 0.92
CA SER A 89 -9.28 5.93 -0.43
C SER A 89 -8.00 5.91 -1.26
N LEU A 90 -7.92 4.97 -2.22
CA LEU A 90 -6.80 4.87 -3.15
C LEU A 90 -6.46 6.20 -3.84
N PHE A 91 -7.48 7.01 -4.12
CA PHE A 91 -7.34 8.35 -4.67
C PHE A 91 -6.40 9.24 -3.84
N TRP A 92 -6.58 9.29 -2.52
CA TRP A 92 -5.77 10.10 -1.63
C TRP A 92 -4.33 9.59 -1.53
N ILE A 93 -4.15 8.27 -1.58
CA ILE A 93 -2.83 7.65 -1.57
C ILE A 93 -2.05 8.04 -2.83
N ILE A 94 -2.63 7.82 -4.03
CA ILE A 94 -2.00 8.17 -5.31
C ILE A 94 -1.70 9.67 -5.38
N THR A 95 -2.63 10.51 -4.91
CA THR A 95 -2.45 11.97 -4.87
C THR A 95 -1.27 12.33 -3.97
N SER A 96 -1.20 11.74 -2.77
CA SER A 96 -0.12 12.01 -1.81
C SER A 96 1.25 11.59 -2.35
N VAL A 97 1.33 10.43 -3.01
CA VAL A 97 2.57 9.94 -3.63
C VAL A 97 2.99 10.84 -4.78
N THR A 98 2.04 11.28 -5.60
CA THR A 98 2.33 12.17 -6.74
C THR A 98 2.80 13.54 -6.27
N VAL A 99 2.11 14.14 -5.31
CA VAL A 99 2.48 15.46 -4.76
C VAL A 99 3.79 15.36 -3.99
N GLY A 100 3.92 14.40 -3.07
CA GLY A 100 5.15 14.20 -2.30
C GLY A 100 6.35 13.86 -3.19
N GLY A 101 6.13 13.05 -4.22
CA GLY A 101 7.13 12.73 -5.24
C GLY A 101 7.62 13.93 -6.03
N ASN A 102 6.73 14.86 -6.40
CA ASN A 102 7.13 16.08 -7.09
C ASN A 102 7.89 17.07 -6.17
N LEU A 103 7.57 17.08 -4.87
CA LEU A 103 8.19 18.02 -3.92
C LEU A 103 9.57 17.53 -3.43
N PHE A 104 9.68 16.26 -3.07
CA PHE A 104 10.86 15.71 -2.37
C PHE A 104 11.38 14.42 -3.00
N GLY A 105 10.90 14.01 -4.17
CA GLY A 105 11.31 12.76 -4.82
C GLY A 105 10.87 11.52 -4.03
N ILE A 106 11.71 10.47 -4.04
CA ILE A 106 11.41 9.18 -3.40
C ILE A 106 11.05 9.31 -1.91
N PRO A 107 11.81 10.08 -1.07
CA PRO A 107 11.41 10.31 0.31
C PRO A 107 10.01 10.91 0.46
N GLY A 108 9.63 11.83 -0.43
CA GLY A 108 8.30 12.42 -0.44
C GLY A 108 7.19 11.43 -0.83
N MET A 109 7.48 10.46 -1.71
CA MET A 109 6.54 9.39 -2.03
C MET A 109 6.26 8.49 -0.82
N ILE A 110 7.30 8.18 -0.04
CA ILE A 110 7.19 7.33 1.16
C ILE A 110 6.45 8.06 2.28
N LEU A 111 6.79 9.33 2.51
CA LEU A 111 6.21 10.13 3.59
C LEU A 111 4.83 10.72 3.25
N GLY A 112 4.50 10.86 1.96
CA GLY A 112 3.23 11.45 1.52
C GLY A 112 2.01 10.72 2.06
N VAL A 113 2.03 9.38 2.03
CA VAL A 113 0.92 8.56 2.51
C VAL A 113 0.69 8.72 4.02
N PRO A 114 1.70 8.52 4.90
CA PRO A 114 1.57 8.79 6.33
C PRO A 114 1.08 10.20 6.67
N VAL A 115 1.54 11.22 5.94
CA VAL A 115 1.13 12.62 6.18
C VAL A 115 -0.35 12.82 5.87
N VAL A 116 -0.84 12.31 4.74
CA VAL A 116 -2.25 12.41 4.40
C VAL A 116 -3.13 11.62 5.35
N VAL A 117 -2.69 10.43 5.77
CA VAL A 117 -3.35 9.64 6.82
C VAL A 117 -3.48 10.46 8.10
N LEU A 118 -2.39 11.05 8.58
CA LEU A 118 -2.39 11.86 9.80
C LEU A 118 -3.35 13.04 9.71
N ILE A 119 -3.32 13.78 8.59
CA ILE A 119 -4.20 14.93 8.37
C ILE A 119 -5.66 14.48 8.39
N LYS A 120 -6.01 13.39 7.68
CA LYS A 120 -7.36 12.85 7.64
C LYS A 120 -7.84 12.47 9.05
N THR A 121 -7.03 11.74 9.81
CA THR A 121 -7.38 11.31 11.18
C THR A 121 -7.67 12.51 12.08
N ILE A 122 -6.83 13.56 12.05
CA ILE A 122 -7.05 14.77 12.86
C ILE A 122 -8.37 15.48 12.48
N ILE A 123 -8.69 15.54 11.19
CA ILE A 123 -9.93 16.16 10.70
C ILE A 123 -11.14 15.34 11.16
N GLU A 124 -11.10 14.01 11.02
CA GLU A 124 -12.18 13.12 11.42
C GLU A 124 -12.46 13.22 12.92
N GLU A 125 -11.41 13.17 13.74
CA GLU A 125 -11.53 13.29 15.20
C GLU A 125 -12.09 14.67 15.61
N SER A 126 -11.66 15.73 14.92
CA SER A 126 -12.17 17.09 15.15
C SER A 126 -13.65 17.25 14.80
N ILE A 127 -14.11 16.59 13.73
CA ILE A 127 -15.51 16.61 13.32
C ILE A 127 -16.35 15.80 14.30
N GLU A 128 -15.88 14.61 14.69
CA GLU A 128 -16.57 13.72 15.62
C GLU A 128 -16.82 14.41 16.98
N MET A 129 -15.80 15.07 17.54
CA MET A 129 -15.95 15.85 18.78
C MET A 129 -17.06 16.92 18.67
N ARG A 130 -17.10 17.67 17.56
CA ARG A 130 -18.12 18.72 17.35
C ARG A 130 -19.52 18.16 17.15
N LEU A 131 -19.64 16.97 16.56
CA LEU A 131 -20.94 16.30 16.40
C LEU A 131 -21.49 15.81 17.74
N LEU A 132 -20.62 15.29 18.62
CA LEU A 132 -21.00 14.87 19.97
C LEU A 132 -21.46 16.04 20.83
N GLU A 133 -20.80 17.20 20.75
CA GLU A 133 -21.21 18.43 21.45
C GLU A 133 -22.61 18.90 21.01
N LYS A 134 -22.87 18.98 19.70
CA LYS A 134 -24.19 19.36 19.16
C LYS A 134 -25.29 18.36 19.51
N GLY A 135 -24.94 17.07 19.56
CA GLY A 135 -25.86 16.01 19.98
C GLY A 135 -26.33 16.19 21.43
N LYS A 136 -25.40 16.45 22.35
CA LYS A 136 -25.70 16.70 23.77
C LYS A 136 -26.57 17.95 23.96
N GLU A 137 -26.24 19.04 23.26
CA GLU A 137 -27.00 20.30 23.33
C GLU A 137 -28.47 20.12 22.87
N ASN A 138 -28.71 19.32 21.84
CA ASN A 138 -30.06 19.03 21.34
C ASN A 138 -30.89 18.18 22.31
N ILE A 139 -30.27 17.22 23.00
CA ILE A 139 -30.95 16.38 24.01
C ILE A 139 -31.34 17.23 25.23
N GLU A 140 -30.45 18.11 25.68
CA GLU A 140 -30.71 19.01 26.82
C GLU A 140 -31.88 19.97 26.52
N LYS A 141 -31.93 20.53 25.30
CA LYS A 141 -33.05 21.37 24.84
C LYS A 141 -34.39 20.61 24.74
N GLN A 142 -34.37 19.31 24.44
CA GLN A 142 -35.60 18.49 24.43
C GLN A 142 -36.13 18.19 25.83
N ASN A 143 -35.24 17.95 26.81
CA ASN A 143 -35.64 17.71 28.20
C ASN A 143 -36.22 18.95 28.88
N LEU A 144 -35.75 20.15 28.52
CA LEU A 144 -36.27 21.43 29.03
C LEU A 144 -37.64 21.82 28.46
N ARG A 145 -38.11 21.13 27.41
CA ARG A 145 -39.42 21.36 26.77
C ARG A 145 -40.53 20.40 27.22
N LYS A 146 -40.20 19.41 28.06
CA LYS A 146 -41.17 18.50 28.69
C LYS A 146 -41.44 18.94 30.13
#